data_AF-A0A365TEH9-F1
#
_entry.id   AF-A0A365TEH9-F1
#
_cell.length_a   1.000
_cell.length_b   1.000
_cell.length_c   1.000
_cell.angle_alpha   90.00
_cell.angle_beta   90.00
_cell.angle_gamma   90.00
#
_symmetry.space_group_name_H-M   'P 1'
#
loop_
_entity.id
_entity.type
_entity.pdbx_description
1 polymer ?
#
loop_
_entity_poly.entity_id
_entity_poly.type
_entity_poly.pdbx_seq_one_letter_code
_entity_poly.pdbx_strand_id
1 'polypeptide(L)'
;MTGDYDIYDLPKRVQNAEERLKDAQEGGEVTDTDADAIRDYVRQRRVNEDLSGHTVEGMYGKLRVAATESDIPLMDVSDKDDVTSVLAAVKFRRGEGNPLSEKSMSSYKSYLRKFFDYYNRDFVEEISVSRSNSADRNIDPKNMLTTDDLKEMRKAAANPRDTALMAMLMDTGARISMLATLRIKDLDLDSEPPVYTPNQNASSLKAAPHHAYPLIDSVADLRTYLNLHHPRSDEPEAPLFHKMPGYYRPEDGDDGAMAHDTIRQNLKRTANRASIDKPVNAHNWRHSAVTRMLREGYSSKEIQHRAGWKDPSMLERYEHVEADEMNTQIGVSAGIVDEDEGESRKRARCGTCREVLDPSAEYCPKCGVPVTPEARRRREGAENLRSEIAQTALSETELAADEREGLRAMLDAVDDPQAFAKQVEGLAPDE
;
A
#
# COMPACT_ATOMS: atom_id res chain seq x y z
N MET A 1 11.09 -24.70 6.71
CA MET A 1 10.69 -24.02 5.47
C MET A 1 11.41 -22.69 5.47
N THR A 2 12.29 -22.45 4.50
CA THR A 2 13.09 -21.23 4.38
C THR A 2 12.17 -20.08 4.01
N GLY A 3 12.30 -18.92 4.66
CA GLY A 3 11.43 -17.74 4.55
C GLY A 3 11.43 -17.01 3.20
N ASP A 4 11.25 -17.78 2.12
CA ASP A 4 11.26 -17.39 0.71
C ASP A 4 9.81 -17.34 0.22
N TYR A 5 9.01 -16.46 0.81
CA TYR A 5 7.58 -16.41 0.55
C TYR A 5 7.27 -15.53 -0.64
N ASP A 6 6.62 -16.11 -1.64
CA ASP A 6 6.24 -15.40 -2.85
C ASP A 6 4.81 -14.85 -2.72
N ILE A 7 4.71 -13.62 -2.22
CA ILE A 7 3.42 -12.91 -2.07
C ILE A 7 2.69 -12.70 -3.41
N TYR A 8 3.34 -12.96 -4.54
CA TYR A 8 2.79 -12.82 -5.89
C TYR A 8 2.48 -14.15 -6.58
N ASP A 9 2.90 -15.28 -6.00
CA ASP A 9 2.80 -16.62 -6.61
C ASP A 9 3.36 -16.65 -8.05
N LEU A 10 4.56 -16.10 -8.23
CA LEU A 10 5.19 -15.91 -9.55
C LEU A 10 5.39 -17.21 -10.32
N PRO A 11 5.84 -18.34 -9.71
CA PRO A 11 5.97 -19.60 -10.43
C PRO A 11 4.66 -20.00 -11.11
N LYS A 12 3.54 -19.95 -10.37
CA LYS A 12 2.21 -20.27 -10.92
C LYS A 12 1.77 -19.26 -11.97
N ARG A 13 2.04 -17.97 -11.77
CA ARG A 13 1.70 -16.93 -12.77
C ARG A 13 2.48 -17.09 -14.07
N VAL A 14 3.76 -17.45 -13.99
CA VAL A 14 4.60 -17.77 -15.16
C VAL A 14 4.05 -19.00 -15.87
N GLN A 15 3.75 -20.08 -15.13
CA GLN A 15 3.14 -21.28 -15.69
C GLN A 15 1.82 -20.96 -16.40
N ASN A 16 0.92 -20.22 -15.75
CA ASN A 16 -0.36 -19.83 -16.35
C ASN A 16 -0.16 -18.93 -17.60
N ALA A 17 0.87 -18.09 -17.64
CA ALA A 17 1.18 -17.26 -18.80
C ALA A 17 1.68 -18.09 -19.99
N GLU A 18 2.47 -19.12 -19.71
CA GLU A 18 2.94 -20.09 -20.71
C GLU A 18 1.79 -20.99 -21.22
N GLU A 19 0.93 -21.48 -20.32
CA GLU A 19 -0.28 -22.24 -20.68
C GLU A 19 -1.19 -21.41 -21.58
N ARG A 20 -1.41 -20.13 -21.27
CA ARG A 20 -2.19 -19.22 -22.14
C ARG A 20 -1.60 -19.02 -23.53
N LEU A 21 -0.27 -19.10 -23.69
CA LEU A 21 0.36 -19.06 -25.02
C LEU A 21 0.09 -20.38 -25.76
N LYS A 22 0.17 -21.51 -25.06
CA LYS A 22 -0.14 -22.83 -25.60
C LYS A 22 -1.61 -22.90 -26.06
N ASP A 23 -2.55 -22.45 -25.23
CA ASP A 23 -3.97 -22.43 -25.59
C ASP A 23 -4.24 -21.56 -26.82
N ALA A 24 -3.56 -20.40 -26.92
CA ALA A 24 -3.69 -19.51 -28.08
C ALA A 24 -3.10 -20.13 -29.36
N GLN A 25 -2.03 -20.92 -29.26
CA GLN A 25 -1.51 -21.70 -30.38
C GLN A 25 -2.49 -22.80 -30.80
N GLU A 26 -2.98 -23.60 -29.86
CA GLU A 26 -3.92 -24.69 -30.15
C GLU A 26 -5.26 -24.18 -30.71
N GLY A 27 -5.69 -22.98 -30.29
CA GLY A 27 -6.86 -22.28 -30.82
C GLY A 27 -6.66 -21.61 -32.19
N GLY A 28 -5.42 -21.57 -32.71
CA GLY A 28 -5.09 -20.90 -33.98
C GLY A 28 -5.10 -19.36 -33.90
N GLU A 29 -5.15 -18.79 -32.70
CA GLU A 29 -5.03 -17.34 -32.47
C GLU A 29 -3.58 -16.85 -32.63
N VAL A 30 -2.61 -17.74 -32.40
CA VAL A 30 -1.18 -17.49 -32.57
C VAL A 30 -0.61 -18.57 -33.49
N THR A 31 0.21 -18.17 -34.46
CA THR A 31 0.85 -19.13 -35.38
C THR A 31 1.83 -20.05 -34.65
N ASP A 32 2.04 -21.26 -35.16
CA ASP A 32 3.03 -22.19 -34.61
C ASP A 32 4.43 -21.55 -34.57
N THR A 33 4.81 -20.86 -35.65
CA THR A 33 6.09 -20.16 -35.78
C THR A 33 6.27 -19.10 -34.69
N ASP A 34 5.25 -18.29 -34.41
CA ASP A 34 5.33 -17.26 -33.37
C ASP A 34 5.36 -17.87 -31.97
N ALA A 35 4.52 -18.87 -31.71
CA ALA A 35 4.47 -19.52 -30.39
C ALA A 35 5.82 -20.17 -30.04
N ASP A 36 6.43 -20.87 -31.01
CA ASP A 36 7.74 -21.49 -30.83
C ASP A 36 8.86 -20.46 -30.68
N ALA A 37 8.82 -19.36 -31.46
CA ALA A 37 9.77 -18.27 -31.32
C ALA A 37 9.67 -17.59 -29.94
N ILE A 38 8.46 -17.35 -29.43
CA ILE A 38 8.26 -16.77 -28.09
C ILE A 38 8.81 -17.72 -27.01
N ARG A 39 8.56 -19.03 -27.10
CA ARG A 39 9.10 -20.01 -26.15
C ARG A 39 10.62 -20.08 -26.18
N ASP A 40 11.21 -20.12 -27.38
CA ASP A 40 12.68 -20.12 -27.53
C ASP A 40 13.29 -18.86 -26.92
N TYR A 41 12.79 -17.69 -27.29
CA TYR A 41 13.25 -16.41 -26.73
C TYR A 41 13.18 -16.39 -25.19
N VAL A 42 12.03 -16.78 -24.61
CA VAL A 42 11.88 -16.78 -23.16
C VAL A 42 12.82 -17.79 -22.50
N ARG A 43 12.93 -19.00 -23.05
CA ARG A 43 13.82 -20.05 -22.55
C ARG A 43 15.28 -19.58 -22.57
N GLN A 44 15.73 -19.03 -23.69
CA GLN A 44 17.11 -18.59 -23.88
C GLN A 44 17.48 -17.45 -22.94
N ARG A 45 16.60 -16.47 -22.77
CA ARG A 45 16.85 -15.40 -21.81
C ARG A 45 16.88 -15.89 -20.37
N ARG A 46 16.02 -16.85 -20.00
CA ARG A 46 16.05 -17.46 -18.65
C ARG A 46 17.31 -18.30 -18.38
N VAL A 47 17.92 -18.89 -19.42
CA VAL A 47 19.19 -19.62 -19.28
C VAL A 47 20.37 -18.66 -19.12
N ASN A 48 20.35 -17.52 -19.80
CA ASN A 48 21.47 -16.59 -19.86
C ASN A 48 21.41 -15.46 -18.83
N GLU A 49 20.23 -15.18 -18.27
CA GLU A 49 20.00 -14.05 -17.36
C GLU A 49 19.21 -14.47 -16.12
N ASP A 50 19.54 -13.89 -14.95
CA ASP A 50 18.73 -14.03 -13.72
C ASP A 50 17.51 -13.09 -13.78
N LEU A 51 16.46 -13.55 -14.46
CA LEU A 51 15.23 -12.77 -14.66
C LEU A 51 14.23 -12.95 -13.53
N SER A 52 13.59 -11.85 -13.13
CA SER A 52 12.46 -11.91 -12.20
C SER A 52 11.26 -12.63 -12.83
N GLY A 53 10.47 -13.34 -12.01
CA GLY A 53 9.25 -14.02 -12.48
C GLY A 53 8.25 -13.07 -13.17
N HIS A 54 8.13 -11.82 -12.69
CA HIS A 54 7.32 -10.80 -13.35
C HIS A 54 7.81 -10.45 -14.76
N THR A 55 9.12 -10.45 -14.99
CA THR A 55 9.69 -10.21 -16.32
C THR A 55 9.34 -11.36 -17.26
N VAL A 56 9.47 -12.60 -16.80
CA VAL A 56 9.13 -13.80 -17.58
C VAL A 56 7.63 -13.86 -17.88
N GLU A 57 6.77 -13.64 -16.88
CA GLU A 57 5.32 -13.52 -17.05
C GLU A 57 4.98 -12.43 -18.09
N GLY A 58 5.66 -11.29 -17.99
CA GLY A 58 5.51 -10.18 -18.93
C GLY A 58 5.92 -10.54 -20.36
N MET A 59 7.00 -11.32 -20.56
CA MET A 59 7.42 -11.77 -21.88
C MET A 59 6.34 -12.63 -22.54
N TYR A 60 5.89 -13.70 -21.87
CA TYR A 60 4.82 -14.56 -22.40
C TYR A 60 3.55 -13.74 -22.64
N GLY A 61 3.08 -12.99 -21.64
CA GLY A 61 1.82 -12.27 -21.73
C GLY A 61 1.81 -11.19 -22.81
N LYS A 62 2.86 -10.37 -22.91
CA LYS A 62 2.92 -9.25 -23.85
C LYS A 62 3.17 -9.71 -25.28
N LEU A 63 4.08 -10.67 -25.49
CA LEU A 63 4.38 -11.18 -26.82
C LEU A 63 3.22 -12.02 -27.37
N ARG A 64 2.60 -12.87 -26.54
CA ARG A 64 1.38 -13.59 -26.92
C ARG A 64 0.30 -12.63 -27.38
N VAL A 65 -0.01 -11.60 -26.60
CA VAL A 65 -1.05 -10.64 -26.97
C VAL A 65 -0.70 -9.88 -28.25
N ALA A 66 0.58 -9.55 -28.47
CA ALA A 66 0.98 -8.94 -29.73
C ALA A 66 0.80 -9.89 -30.92
N ALA A 67 1.11 -11.18 -30.76
CA ALA A 67 0.89 -12.20 -31.78
C ALA A 67 -0.60 -12.45 -32.06
N THR A 68 -1.43 -12.49 -31.01
CA THR A 68 -2.89 -12.70 -31.12
C THR A 68 -3.59 -11.54 -31.83
N GLU A 69 -3.21 -10.29 -31.53
CA GLU A 69 -3.91 -9.11 -32.09
C GLU A 69 -3.43 -8.74 -33.49
N SER A 70 -2.18 -9.08 -33.84
CA SER A 70 -1.57 -8.69 -35.12
C SER A 70 -2.14 -9.51 -36.28
N ASP A 71 -2.44 -8.83 -37.39
CA ASP A 71 -2.79 -9.52 -38.65
C ASP A 71 -1.57 -10.11 -39.38
N ILE A 72 -0.37 -9.71 -38.96
CA ILE A 72 0.92 -10.18 -39.48
C ILE A 72 1.57 -11.01 -38.38
N PRO A 73 1.91 -12.29 -38.61
CA PRO A 73 2.69 -13.09 -37.67
C PRO A 73 3.97 -12.36 -37.28
N LEU A 74 4.34 -12.38 -36.01
CA LEU A 74 5.49 -11.63 -35.52
C LEU A 74 6.78 -12.02 -36.27
N MET A 75 6.93 -13.29 -36.61
CA MET A 75 8.09 -13.78 -37.36
C MET A 75 8.09 -13.41 -38.85
N ASP A 76 6.95 -12.93 -39.39
CA ASP A 76 6.82 -12.46 -40.77
C ASP A 76 6.96 -10.94 -40.89
N VAL A 77 7.00 -10.21 -39.77
CA VAL A 77 7.30 -8.77 -39.73
C VAL A 77 8.66 -8.52 -40.36
N SER A 78 8.69 -7.67 -41.38
CA SER A 78 9.86 -7.46 -42.24
C SER A 78 10.37 -6.03 -42.27
N ASP A 79 9.49 -5.05 -42.05
CA ASP A 79 9.82 -3.63 -42.12
C ASP A 79 9.08 -2.77 -41.09
N LYS A 80 9.25 -1.45 -41.22
CA LYS A 80 8.66 -0.45 -40.32
C LYS A 80 7.14 -0.37 -40.41
N ASP A 81 6.56 -0.62 -41.58
CA ASP A 81 5.12 -0.53 -41.79
C ASP A 81 4.42 -1.74 -41.16
N ASP A 82 5.05 -2.92 -41.24
CA ASP A 82 4.60 -4.13 -40.53
C ASP A 82 4.62 -3.90 -39.01
N VAL A 83 5.71 -3.35 -38.47
CA VAL A 83 5.83 -3.03 -37.04
C VAL A 83 4.76 -2.04 -36.61
N THR A 84 4.50 -1.02 -37.44
CA THR A 84 3.47 -0.02 -37.16
C THR A 84 2.09 -0.67 -37.12
N SER A 85 1.83 -1.63 -38.00
CA SER A 85 0.59 -2.41 -38.04
C SER A 85 0.41 -3.27 -36.79
N VAL A 86 1.45 -3.99 -36.35
CA VAL A 86 1.44 -4.75 -35.07
C VAL A 86 1.13 -3.82 -33.90
N LEU A 87 1.80 -2.66 -33.81
CA LEU A 87 1.59 -1.72 -32.70
C LEU A 87 0.20 -1.07 -32.74
N ALA A 88 -0.35 -0.82 -33.93
CA ALA A 88 -1.70 -0.31 -34.09
C ALA A 88 -2.74 -1.35 -33.63
N ALA A 89 -2.58 -2.61 -34.03
CA ALA A 89 -3.43 -3.70 -33.59
C ALA A 89 -3.41 -3.86 -32.06
N VAL A 90 -2.22 -3.82 -31.46
CA VAL A 90 -2.08 -3.85 -30.00
C VAL A 90 -2.68 -2.61 -29.33
N LYS A 91 -2.60 -1.42 -29.94
CA LYS A 91 -3.16 -0.18 -29.38
C LYS A 91 -4.69 -0.17 -29.41
N PHE A 92 -5.28 -0.70 -30.47
CA PHE A 92 -6.72 -0.69 -30.76
C PHE A 92 -7.29 -2.10 -30.79
N ARG A 93 -6.96 -2.92 -29.79
CA ARG A 93 -7.30 -4.34 -29.73
C ARG A 93 -8.75 -4.63 -30.04
N ARG A 94 -8.99 -5.75 -30.71
CA ARG A 94 -10.33 -6.14 -31.13
C ARG A 94 -11.21 -6.39 -29.89
N GLY A 95 -12.36 -5.73 -29.84
CA GLY A 95 -13.32 -5.89 -28.75
C GLY A 95 -13.07 -5.02 -27.51
N GLU A 96 -11.96 -4.25 -27.46
CA GLU A 96 -11.77 -3.24 -26.42
C GLU A 96 -12.29 -1.88 -26.90
N GLY A 97 -13.20 -1.26 -26.14
CA GLY A 97 -13.85 0.00 -26.51
C GLY A 97 -12.95 1.25 -26.44
N ASN A 98 -11.77 1.14 -25.82
CA ASN A 98 -10.82 2.26 -25.66
C ASN A 98 -9.39 1.81 -26.00
N PRO A 99 -8.59 2.69 -26.63
CA PRO A 99 -7.19 2.38 -26.92
C PRO A 99 -6.36 2.26 -25.64
N LEU A 100 -5.29 1.48 -25.72
CA LEU A 100 -4.34 1.36 -24.61
C LEU A 100 -3.65 2.69 -24.30
N SER A 101 -3.40 2.92 -23.01
CA SER A 101 -2.62 4.07 -22.54
C SER A 101 -1.19 4.07 -23.12
N GLU A 102 -0.60 5.26 -23.26
CA GLU A 102 0.78 5.41 -23.73
C GLU A 102 1.79 4.66 -22.85
N LYS A 103 1.54 4.58 -21.54
CA LYS A 103 2.37 3.78 -20.62
C LYS A 103 2.28 2.28 -20.91
N SER A 104 1.07 1.78 -21.16
CA SER A 104 0.87 0.39 -21.59
C SER A 104 1.57 0.12 -22.92
N MET A 105 1.46 1.03 -23.89
CA MET A 105 2.12 0.91 -25.19
C MET A 105 3.65 0.95 -25.09
N SER A 106 4.22 1.83 -24.27
CA SER A 106 5.67 1.86 -24.01
C SER A 106 6.18 0.52 -23.45
N SER A 107 5.38 -0.14 -22.60
CA SER A 107 5.67 -1.50 -22.13
C SER A 107 5.64 -2.51 -23.28
N TYR A 108 4.61 -2.54 -24.14
CA TYR A 108 4.56 -3.44 -25.31
C TYR A 108 5.75 -3.23 -26.24
N LYS A 109 6.04 -1.98 -26.61
CA LYS A 109 7.20 -1.63 -27.45
C LYS A 109 8.51 -2.12 -26.83
N SER A 110 8.67 -2.02 -25.52
CA SER A 110 9.88 -2.51 -24.82
C SER A 110 10.06 -4.03 -24.92
N TYR A 111 8.98 -4.81 -24.84
CA TYR A 111 9.05 -6.27 -24.98
C TYR A 111 9.25 -6.68 -26.44
N LEU A 112 8.51 -6.08 -27.37
CA LEU A 112 8.63 -6.33 -28.81
C LEU A 112 10.03 -5.97 -29.33
N ARG A 113 10.57 -4.81 -28.95
CA ARG A 113 11.92 -4.40 -29.35
C ARG A 113 12.97 -5.45 -28.97
N LYS A 114 12.94 -5.94 -27.72
CA LYS A 114 13.89 -6.97 -27.25
C LYS A 114 13.68 -8.33 -27.92
N PHE A 115 12.45 -8.67 -28.26
CA PHE A 115 12.13 -9.91 -28.97
C PHE A 115 12.64 -9.89 -30.41
N PHE A 116 12.38 -8.80 -31.15
CA PHE A 116 12.88 -8.63 -32.52
C PHE A 116 14.40 -8.47 -32.58
N ASP A 117 14.99 -7.82 -31.58
CA ASP A 117 16.45 -7.70 -31.43
C ASP A 117 17.11 -9.09 -31.27
N TYR A 118 16.52 -9.98 -30.46
CA TYR A 118 17.00 -11.36 -30.31
C TYR A 118 17.02 -12.14 -31.64
N TYR A 119 16.07 -11.88 -32.53
CA TYR A 119 16.01 -12.46 -33.88
C TYR A 119 16.76 -11.64 -34.94
N ASN A 120 17.59 -10.68 -34.54
CA ASN A 120 18.42 -9.83 -35.42
C ASN A 120 17.61 -9.13 -36.52
N ARG A 121 16.48 -8.53 -36.16
CA ARG A 121 15.65 -7.78 -37.12
C ARG A 121 16.15 -6.34 -37.27
N ASP A 122 16.45 -5.92 -38.50
CA ASP A 122 17.04 -4.60 -38.78
C ASP A 122 16.13 -3.41 -38.41
N PHE A 123 14.81 -3.60 -38.41
CA PHE A 123 13.83 -2.56 -38.08
C PHE A 123 13.72 -2.24 -36.58
N VAL A 124 14.45 -2.94 -35.71
CA VAL A 124 14.37 -2.79 -34.24
C VAL A 124 14.60 -1.35 -33.78
N GLU A 125 15.47 -0.60 -34.47
CA GLU A 125 15.76 0.80 -34.15
C GLU A 125 14.58 1.76 -34.43
N GLU A 126 13.63 1.36 -35.27
CA GLU A 126 12.41 2.13 -35.54
C GLU A 126 11.39 2.02 -34.39
N ILE A 127 11.56 1.06 -33.48
CA ILE A 127 10.69 0.90 -32.31
C ILE A 127 11.09 1.89 -31.22
N SER A 128 10.54 3.11 -31.33
CA SER A 128 10.74 4.17 -30.34
C SER A 128 9.98 3.89 -29.04
N VAL A 129 10.74 3.54 -28.00
CA VAL A 129 10.27 3.42 -26.62
C VAL A 129 10.41 4.78 -25.94
N SER A 130 9.31 5.52 -25.85
CA SER A 130 9.29 6.78 -25.13
C SER A 130 9.52 6.55 -23.63
N ARG A 131 10.45 7.31 -23.06
CA ARG A 131 10.52 7.52 -21.60
C ARG A 131 9.47 8.57 -21.26
N SER A 132 8.64 8.32 -20.26
CA SER A 132 7.68 9.35 -19.82
C SER A 132 8.44 10.60 -19.36
N ASN A 133 7.96 11.78 -19.72
CA ASN A 133 8.52 13.05 -19.24
C ASN A 133 8.35 13.16 -17.71
N SER A 134 9.24 13.91 -17.06
CA SER A 134 9.23 14.16 -15.61
C SER A 134 8.03 15.02 -15.16
N ALA A 135 7.64 16.01 -15.96
CA ALA A 135 6.52 16.92 -15.66
C ALA A 135 5.17 16.21 -15.49
N ASP A 136 4.99 15.04 -16.10
CA ASP A 136 3.76 14.23 -16.03
C ASP A 136 3.72 13.31 -14.79
N ARG A 137 4.69 13.48 -13.87
CA ARG A 137 4.86 12.64 -12.66
C ARG A 137 4.58 13.36 -11.36
N ASN A 138 4.17 14.63 -11.41
CA ASN A 138 3.84 15.39 -10.21
C ASN A 138 2.67 14.73 -9.49
N ILE A 139 2.80 14.63 -8.18
CA ILE A 139 1.75 14.11 -7.32
C ILE A 139 0.73 15.21 -7.05
N ASP A 140 -0.56 14.90 -7.04
CA ASP A 140 -1.58 15.86 -6.60
C ASP A 140 -1.79 15.69 -5.09
N PRO A 141 -1.50 16.73 -4.27
CA PRO A 141 -1.71 16.69 -2.82
C PRO A 141 -3.14 16.31 -2.42
N LYS A 142 -4.15 16.61 -3.24
CA LYS A 142 -5.56 16.26 -2.95
C LYS A 142 -5.83 14.76 -2.96
N ASN A 143 -5.03 14.01 -3.72
CA ASN A 143 -5.11 12.55 -3.77
C ASN A 143 -4.34 11.88 -2.63
N MET A 144 -3.59 12.64 -1.82
CA MET A 144 -2.79 12.10 -0.71
C MET A 144 -3.67 11.82 0.51
N LEU A 145 -3.44 10.67 1.12
CA LEU A 145 -4.01 10.30 2.39
C LEU A 145 -3.39 11.18 3.49
N THR A 146 -4.23 11.67 4.39
CA THR A 146 -3.82 12.43 5.58
C THR A 146 -3.78 11.53 6.81
N THR A 147 -3.30 12.08 7.93
CA THR A 147 -3.33 11.39 9.21
C THR A 147 -4.77 11.14 9.68
N ASP A 148 -5.70 12.04 9.36
CA ASP A 148 -7.14 11.83 9.60
C ASP A 148 -7.73 10.71 8.74
N ASP A 149 -7.34 10.61 7.46
CA ASP A 149 -7.75 9.48 6.62
C ASP A 149 -7.28 8.15 7.26
N LEU A 150 -6.03 8.09 7.73
CA LEU A 150 -5.52 6.91 8.44
C LEU A 150 -6.33 6.63 9.71
N LYS A 151 -6.69 7.64 10.50
CA LYS A 151 -7.51 7.49 11.71
C LYS A 151 -8.88 6.87 11.38
N GLU A 152 -9.56 7.35 10.35
CA GLU A 152 -10.85 6.78 9.92
C GLU A 152 -10.70 5.37 9.35
N MET A 153 -9.63 5.11 8.58
CA MET A 153 -9.34 3.76 8.09
C MET A 153 -9.02 2.77 9.21
N ARG A 154 -8.31 3.20 10.27
CA ARG A 154 -8.03 2.37 11.45
C ARG A 154 -9.33 1.96 12.15
N LYS A 155 -10.27 2.90 12.34
CA LYS A 155 -11.60 2.62 12.92
C LYS A 155 -12.42 1.65 12.05
N ALA A 156 -12.32 1.78 10.73
CA ALA A 156 -13.04 0.95 9.77
C ALA A 156 -12.33 -0.39 9.45
N ALA A 157 -11.13 -0.64 9.98
CA ALA A 157 -10.37 -1.85 9.70
C ALA A 157 -11.08 -3.08 10.28
N ALA A 158 -11.14 -4.17 9.50
CA ALA A 158 -11.84 -5.39 9.93
C ALA A 158 -11.05 -6.16 11.01
N ASN A 159 -9.75 -5.88 11.15
CA ASN A 159 -8.87 -6.58 12.06
C ASN A 159 -7.57 -5.77 12.31
N PRO A 160 -6.87 -6.00 13.44
CA PRO A 160 -5.65 -5.26 13.76
C PRO A 160 -4.43 -5.51 12.87
N ARG A 161 -4.39 -6.63 12.12
CA ARG A 161 -3.34 -6.86 11.11
C ARG A 161 -3.40 -5.79 10.01
N ASP A 162 -4.60 -5.50 9.50
CA ASP A 162 -4.78 -4.51 8.45
C ASP A 162 -4.49 -3.09 8.98
N THR A 163 -4.85 -2.81 10.24
CA THR A 163 -4.46 -1.57 10.96
C THR A 163 -2.94 -1.42 11.04
N ALA A 164 -2.22 -2.45 11.48
CA ALA A 164 -0.76 -2.46 11.56
C ALA A 164 -0.09 -2.27 10.19
N LEU A 165 -0.64 -2.89 9.14
CA LEU A 165 -0.13 -2.72 7.78
C LEU A 165 -0.28 -1.28 7.28
N MET A 166 -1.46 -0.67 7.46
CA MET A 166 -1.70 0.72 7.07
C MET A 166 -0.81 1.69 7.85
N ALA A 167 -0.63 1.43 9.15
CA ALA A 167 0.28 2.21 9.98
C ALA A 167 1.72 2.13 9.48
N MET A 168 2.24 0.93 9.17
CA MET A 168 3.59 0.78 8.61
C MET A 168 3.74 1.46 7.25
N LEU A 169 2.72 1.37 6.38
CA LEU A 169 2.73 2.02 5.07
C LEU A 169 2.86 3.55 5.21
N MET A 170 2.11 4.17 6.12
CA MET A 170 2.16 5.61 6.37
C MET A 170 3.43 6.04 7.13
N ASP A 171 3.91 5.22 8.06
CA ASP A 171 5.11 5.48 8.86
C ASP A 171 6.38 5.47 8.00
N THR A 172 6.56 4.41 7.22
CA THR A 172 7.83 4.13 6.53
C THR A 172 7.89 4.68 5.11
N GLY A 173 6.75 4.81 4.44
CA GLY A 173 6.70 5.04 2.99
C GLY A 173 7.34 3.91 2.17
N ALA A 174 7.58 2.73 2.75
CA ALA A 174 8.19 1.58 2.09
C ALA A 174 7.39 1.07 0.87
N ARG A 175 8.03 0.30 -0.01
CA ARG A 175 7.29 -0.43 -1.05
C ARG A 175 6.48 -1.53 -0.36
N ILE A 176 5.24 -1.73 -0.78
CA ILE A 176 4.38 -2.80 -0.22
C ILE A 176 5.04 -4.18 -0.27
N SER A 177 5.77 -4.51 -1.33
CA SER A 177 6.49 -5.78 -1.44
C SER A 177 7.53 -5.95 -0.33
N MET A 178 8.14 -4.84 0.11
CA MET A 178 9.10 -4.82 1.21
C MET A 178 8.44 -5.11 2.56
N LEU A 179 7.26 -4.55 2.81
CA LEU A 179 6.54 -4.77 4.07
C LEU A 179 5.83 -6.11 4.12
N ALA A 180 5.19 -6.51 3.01
CA ALA A 180 4.38 -7.72 2.92
C ALA A 180 5.21 -9.01 3.01
N THR A 181 6.53 -8.93 2.80
CA THR A 181 7.45 -10.08 2.87
C THR A 181 8.24 -10.15 4.17
N LEU A 182 8.03 -9.20 5.10
CA LEU A 182 8.66 -9.22 6.42
C LEU A 182 8.19 -10.45 7.19
N ARG A 183 9.07 -10.95 8.04
CA ARG A 183 8.81 -11.96 9.07
C ARG A 183 8.85 -11.31 10.45
N ILE A 184 8.43 -12.04 11.45
CA ILE A 184 8.48 -11.55 12.84
C ILE A 184 9.90 -11.16 13.25
N LYS A 185 10.90 -12.01 12.97
CA LYS A 185 12.31 -11.73 13.30
C LYS A 185 12.90 -10.52 12.58
N ASP A 186 12.24 -10.06 11.51
CA ASP A 186 12.71 -8.92 10.74
C ASP A 186 12.34 -7.59 11.45
N LEU A 187 11.58 -7.64 12.56
CA LEU A 187 11.29 -6.52 13.45
C LEU A 187 12.14 -6.57 14.73
N ASP A 188 12.66 -5.42 15.14
CA ASP A 188 13.16 -5.20 16.49
C ASP A 188 12.41 -4.00 17.09
N LEU A 189 11.35 -4.30 17.86
CA LEU A 189 10.49 -3.28 18.47
C LEU A 189 11.01 -2.77 19.82
N ASP A 190 12.06 -3.40 20.34
CA ASP A 190 12.62 -3.11 21.65
C ASP A 190 13.95 -2.35 21.57
N SER A 191 14.57 -2.28 20.38
CA SER A 191 15.68 -1.38 20.11
C SER A 191 15.32 0.10 20.27
N GLU A 192 16.32 0.94 20.48
CA GLU A 192 16.18 2.41 20.51
C GLU A 192 17.00 3.05 19.37
N PRO A 193 16.36 3.48 18.26
CA PRO A 193 14.93 3.41 17.96
C PRO A 193 14.47 1.99 17.54
N PRO A 194 13.16 1.69 17.61
CA PRO A 194 12.58 0.49 16.98
C PRO A 194 12.85 0.45 15.48
N VAL A 195 13.09 -0.73 14.92
CA VAL A 195 13.44 -0.89 13.51
C VAL A 195 12.80 -2.11 12.84
N TYR A 196 12.79 -2.09 11.51
CA TYR A 196 12.61 -3.28 10.68
C TYR A 196 13.76 -3.45 9.68
N THR A 197 14.06 -4.69 9.30
CA THR A 197 15.07 -5.00 8.27
C THR A 197 14.40 -5.72 7.10
N PRO A 198 14.58 -5.30 5.84
CA PRO A 198 13.95 -5.98 4.71
C PRO A 198 14.32 -7.47 4.61
N ASN A 199 13.34 -8.31 4.29
CA ASN A 199 13.57 -9.73 4.04
C ASN A 199 14.39 -9.93 2.75
N GLN A 200 15.65 -10.31 2.92
CA GLN A 200 16.61 -10.51 1.83
C GLN A 200 16.28 -11.72 0.95
N ASN A 201 15.54 -12.67 1.49
CA ASN A 201 15.25 -13.92 0.79
C ASN A 201 13.96 -13.84 -0.03
N ALA A 202 13.21 -12.75 0.10
CA ALA A 202 11.99 -12.57 -0.68
C ALA A 202 12.33 -12.45 -2.17
N SER A 203 11.64 -13.24 -3.00
CA SER A 203 11.86 -13.34 -4.45
C SER A 203 11.79 -11.99 -5.17
N SER A 204 10.94 -11.09 -4.69
CA SER A 204 10.75 -9.73 -5.20
C SER A 204 11.78 -8.70 -4.70
N LEU A 205 12.70 -9.11 -3.81
CA LEU A 205 13.61 -8.24 -3.06
C LEU A 205 15.05 -8.78 -2.98
N LYS A 206 15.47 -9.68 -3.87
CA LYS A 206 16.84 -10.26 -3.91
C LYS A 206 18.01 -9.25 -3.88
N ALA A 207 17.74 -7.95 -4.02
CA ALA A 207 18.72 -6.86 -3.92
C ALA A 207 18.26 -5.71 -3.00
N ALA A 208 17.39 -6.00 -2.03
CA ALA A 208 16.97 -5.04 -1.02
C ALA A 208 18.14 -4.67 -0.11
N PRO A 209 18.15 -3.46 0.47
CA PRO A 209 19.22 -3.05 1.37
C PRO A 209 19.25 -3.93 2.63
N HIS A 210 20.46 -4.22 3.13
CA HIS A 210 20.68 -5.03 4.34
C HIS A 210 20.56 -4.23 5.65
N HIS A 211 20.36 -2.91 5.59
CA HIS A 211 20.31 -2.07 6.78
C HIS A 211 18.89 -1.98 7.33
N ALA A 212 18.82 -1.75 8.64
CA ALA A 212 17.59 -1.54 9.36
C ALA A 212 17.03 -0.12 9.11
N TYR A 213 15.71 0.00 9.14
CA TYR A 213 14.96 1.25 8.97
C TYR A 213 14.15 1.55 10.22
N PRO A 214 14.08 2.83 10.65
CA PRO A 214 13.34 3.20 11.85
C PRO A 214 11.83 3.05 11.69
N LEU A 215 11.18 2.55 12.74
CA LEU A 215 9.74 2.60 12.96
C LEU A 215 9.44 3.68 14.00
N ILE A 216 8.43 4.50 13.75
CA ILE A 216 8.05 5.60 14.63
C ILE A 216 6.59 5.41 15.07
N ASP A 217 5.66 5.68 14.16
CA ASP A 217 4.23 5.80 14.49
C ASP A 217 3.51 4.44 14.48
N SER A 218 4.09 3.43 13.84
CA SER A 218 3.46 2.10 13.64
C SER A 218 3.68 1.11 14.79
N VAL A 219 4.55 1.42 15.76
CA VAL A 219 5.01 0.50 16.80
C VAL A 219 3.85 -0.02 17.67
N ALA A 220 2.91 0.84 18.05
CA ALA A 220 1.80 0.45 18.90
C ALA A 220 0.80 -0.47 18.18
N ASP A 221 0.51 -0.21 16.91
CA ASP A 221 -0.33 -1.09 16.09
C ASP A 221 0.34 -2.45 15.89
N LEU A 222 1.66 -2.46 15.64
CA LEU A 222 2.43 -3.69 15.50
C LEU A 222 2.42 -4.53 16.78
N ARG A 223 2.65 -3.91 17.94
CA ARG A 223 2.58 -4.61 19.24
C ARG A 223 1.19 -5.18 19.49
N THR A 224 0.15 -4.41 19.23
CA THR A 224 -1.25 -4.87 19.38
C THR A 224 -1.52 -6.08 18.50
N TYR A 225 -1.12 -6.01 17.23
CA TYR A 225 -1.28 -7.11 16.30
C TYR A 225 -0.50 -8.35 16.72
N LEU A 226 0.80 -8.22 16.99
CA LEU A 226 1.68 -9.34 17.34
C LEU A 226 1.25 -10.04 18.64
N ASN A 227 0.88 -9.26 19.66
CA ASN A 227 0.58 -9.82 20.99
C ASN A 227 -0.82 -10.45 21.08
N LEU A 228 -1.79 -9.90 20.35
CA LEU A 228 -3.21 -10.26 20.57
C LEU A 228 -3.85 -11.00 19.39
N HIS A 229 -3.32 -10.89 18.17
CA HIS A 229 -4.03 -11.31 16.96
C HIS A 229 -3.20 -12.11 15.97
N HIS A 230 -1.88 -12.01 16.01
CA HIS A 230 -1.03 -12.75 15.09
C HIS A 230 -1.06 -14.26 15.45
N PRO A 231 -1.35 -15.15 14.48
CA PRO A 231 -1.64 -16.56 14.77
C PRO A 231 -0.42 -17.39 15.17
N ARG A 232 0.80 -16.93 14.84
CA ARG A 232 2.08 -17.61 15.08
C ARG A 232 3.16 -16.63 15.54
N SER A 233 2.82 -15.77 16.52
CA SER A 233 3.69 -14.64 16.90
C SER A 233 5.00 -15.07 17.56
N ASP A 234 5.05 -16.29 18.05
CA ASP A 234 6.19 -16.96 18.68
C ASP A 234 7.14 -17.61 17.67
N GLU A 235 6.77 -17.70 16.39
CA GLU A 235 7.58 -18.27 15.32
C GLU A 235 8.38 -17.17 14.59
N PRO A 236 9.71 -17.05 14.78
CA PRO A 236 10.48 -15.93 14.24
C PRO A 236 10.48 -15.87 12.70
N GLU A 237 10.36 -17.02 12.03
CA GLU A 237 10.29 -17.10 10.56
C GLU A 237 8.88 -16.87 10.00
N ALA A 238 7.83 -16.83 10.82
CA ALA A 238 6.48 -16.64 10.32
C ALA A 238 6.35 -15.26 9.63
N PRO A 239 5.59 -15.15 8.53
CA PRO A 239 5.27 -13.87 7.91
C PRO A 239 4.67 -12.92 8.92
N LEU A 240 5.17 -11.69 8.96
CA LEU A 240 4.62 -10.64 9.80
C LEU A 240 3.15 -10.44 9.48
N PHE A 241 2.80 -10.27 8.19
CA PHE A 241 1.40 -10.12 7.77
C PHE A 241 0.80 -11.46 7.35
N HIS A 242 0.39 -12.24 8.34
CA HIS A 242 -0.13 -13.59 8.17
C HIS A 242 -1.59 -13.63 7.66
N LYS A 243 -1.96 -14.71 6.95
CA LYS A 243 -3.36 -15.08 6.66
C LYS A 243 -4.14 -15.30 7.97
N MET A 244 -5.42 -14.93 8.00
CA MET A 244 -6.22 -15.19 9.21
C MET A 244 -6.51 -16.69 9.37
N PRO A 245 -6.72 -17.19 10.62
CA PRO A 245 -7.17 -18.56 10.86
C PRO A 245 -8.40 -18.91 9.99
N GLY A 246 -8.39 -20.10 9.38
CA GLY A 246 -9.43 -20.57 8.45
C GLY A 246 -9.22 -20.19 6.97
N TYR A 247 -8.36 -19.23 6.67
CA TYR A 247 -7.92 -18.90 5.30
C TYR A 247 -6.57 -19.52 4.93
N TYR A 248 -5.87 -20.05 5.93
CA TYR A 248 -4.68 -20.87 5.76
C TYR A 248 -5.08 -22.34 5.84
N ARG A 249 -4.73 -23.13 4.82
CA ARG A 249 -4.81 -24.58 4.90
C ARG A 249 -3.39 -25.15 4.74
N PRO A 250 -2.92 -26.00 5.67
CA PRO A 250 -1.59 -26.61 5.57
C PRO A 250 -1.35 -27.38 4.27
N GLU A 251 -2.43 -27.88 3.67
CA GLU A 251 -2.45 -28.56 2.36
C GLU A 251 -2.16 -27.64 1.16
N ASP A 252 -2.31 -26.31 1.32
CA ASP A 252 -2.04 -25.35 0.24
C ASP A 252 -0.54 -25.19 -0.04
N GLY A 253 0.35 -25.71 0.81
CA GLY A 253 1.80 -25.61 0.68
C GLY A 253 2.36 -24.19 0.84
N ASP A 254 1.48 -23.20 1.03
CA ASP A 254 1.80 -21.83 1.40
C ASP A 254 2.30 -21.83 2.86
N ASP A 255 3.16 -20.89 3.19
CA ASP A 255 3.70 -20.72 4.52
C ASP A 255 2.78 -19.88 5.42
N GLY A 256 1.69 -19.32 4.88
CA GLY A 256 0.73 -18.50 5.59
C GLY A 256 0.86 -17.01 5.32
N ALA A 257 1.71 -16.59 4.38
CA ALA A 257 1.88 -15.18 4.02
C ALA A 257 0.62 -14.65 3.32
N MET A 258 0.26 -13.39 3.58
CA MET A 258 -0.85 -12.78 2.87
C MET A 258 -0.43 -12.40 1.44
N ALA A 259 -1.20 -12.86 0.46
CA ALA A 259 -0.98 -12.54 -0.95
C ALA A 259 -1.13 -11.03 -1.20
N HIS A 260 -0.32 -10.49 -2.12
CA HIS A 260 -0.32 -9.08 -2.47
C HIS A 260 -1.70 -8.58 -2.91
N ASP A 261 -2.43 -9.38 -3.69
CA ASP A 261 -3.78 -9.01 -4.14
C ASP A 261 -4.79 -8.98 -3.00
N THR A 262 -4.65 -9.84 -2.00
CA THR A 262 -5.47 -9.79 -0.77
C THR A 262 -5.20 -8.50 0.00
N ILE A 263 -3.94 -8.10 0.15
CA ILE A 263 -3.59 -6.82 0.77
C ILE A 263 -4.25 -5.66 0.01
N ARG A 264 -4.09 -5.61 -1.31
CA ARG A 264 -4.69 -4.56 -2.15
C ARG A 264 -6.21 -4.50 -1.99
N GLN A 265 -6.87 -5.64 -1.95
CA GLN A 265 -8.32 -5.71 -1.74
C GLN A 265 -8.72 -5.24 -0.34
N ASN A 266 -7.96 -5.61 0.70
CA ASN A 266 -8.24 -5.18 2.06
C ASN A 266 -8.13 -3.66 2.21
N LEU A 267 -7.07 -3.05 1.67
CA LEU A 267 -6.93 -1.58 1.65
C LEU A 267 -8.13 -0.90 0.98
N LYS A 268 -8.56 -1.39 -0.18
CA LYS A 268 -9.72 -0.86 -0.90
C LYS A 268 -11.02 -1.03 -0.11
N ARG A 269 -11.25 -2.21 0.47
CA ARG A 269 -12.45 -2.49 1.27
C ARG A 269 -12.49 -1.63 2.53
N THR A 270 -11.36 -1.43 3.20
CA THR A 270 -11.26 -0.56 4.37
C THR A 270 -11.53 0.90 4.01
N ALA A 271 -10.98 1.40 2.90
CA ALA A 271 -11.25 2.77 2.44
C ALA A 271 -12.73 2.99 2.13
N ASN A 272 -13.37 2.03 1.46
CA ASN A 272 -14.81 2.09 1.21
C ASN A 272 -15.64 2.11 2.49
N ARG A 273 -15.24 1.35 3.53
CA ARG A 273 -15.93 1.36 4.84
C ARG A 273 -15.71 2.68 5.60
N ALA A 274 -14.56 3.32 5.38
CA ALA A 274 -14.23 4.63 5.94
C ALA A 274 -14.74 5.81 5.09
N SER A 275 -15.46 5.56 4.00
CA SER A 275 -15.94 6.58 3.06
C SER A 275 -14.84 7.49 2.50
N ILE A 276 -13.66 6.91 2.21
CA ILE A 276 -12.52 7.64 1.61
C ILE A 276 -12.50 7.41 0.09
N ASP A 277 -12.73 8.49 -0.66
CA ASP A 277 -12.73 8.48 -2.13
C ASP A 277 -11.34 8.62 -2.76
N LYS A 278 -10.32 8.93 -1.95
CA LYS A 278 -8.93 9.06 -2.39
C LYS A 278 -8.36 7.72 -2.86
N PRO A 279 -7.37 7.71 -3.78
CA PRO A 279 -6.70 6.48 -4.16
C PRO A 279 -6.05 5.79 -2.95
N VAL A 280 -6.28 4.49 -2.75
CA VAL A 280 -5.67 3.72 -1.62
C VAL A 280 -4.77 2.58 -2.07
N ASN A 281 -4.25 2.67 -3.29
CA ASN A 281 -3.24 1.73 -3.77
C ASN A 281 -1.91 1.93 -3.03
N ALA A 282 -1.06 0.90 -3.01
CA ALA A 282 0.22 0.93 -2.31
C ALA A 282 1.15 2.09 -2.69
N HIS A 283 1.12 2.53 -3.95
CA HIS A 283 1.89 3.71 -4.36
C HIS A 283 1.32 5.00 -3.76
N ASN A 284 -0.01 5.13 -3.66
CA ASN A 284 -0.61 6.29 -3.00
C ASN A 284 -0.24 6.38 -1.53
N TRP A 285 -0.25 5.26 -0.80
CA TRP A 285 0.24 5.22 0.58
C TRP A 285 1.68 5.71 0.70
N ARG A 286 2.56 5.25 -0.18
CA ARG A 286 3.95 5.72 -0.24
C ARG A 286 4.04 7.21 -0.55
N HIS A 287 3.25 7.70 -1.51
CA HIS A 287 3.21 9.13 -1.84
C HIS A 287 2.73 9.96 -0.64
N SER A 288 1.69 9.49 0.04
CA SER A 288 1.12 10.13 1.22
C SER A 288 2.13 10.19 2.37
N ALA A 289 2.83 9.09 2.64
CA ALA A 289 3.89 9.03 3.65
C ALA A 289 5.03 10.01 3.36
N VAL A 290 5.46 10.11 2.10
CA VAL A 290 6.52 11.06 1.69
C VAL A 290 6.05 12.51 1.80
N THR A 291 4.85 12.81 1.32
CA THR A 291 4.24 14.14 1.46
C THR A 291 4.16 14.56 2.94
N ARG A 292 3.74 13.65 3.83
CA ARG A 292 3.74 13.86 5.28
C ARG A 292 5.16 14.11 5.82
N MET A 293 6.14 13.29 5.45
CA MET A 293 7.53 13.50 5.89
C MET A 293 8.11 14.84 5.42
N LEU A 294 7.73 15.33 4.22
CA LEU A 294 8.14 16.66 3.76
C LEU A 294 7.55 17.77 4.63
N ARG A 295 6.25 17.68 4.96
CA ARG A 295 5.56 18.62 5.86
C ARG A 295 6.11 18.59 7.27
N GLU A 296 6.52 17.42 7.75
CA GLU A 296 7.23 17.25 9.02
C GLU A 296 8.68 17.82 8.97
N GLY A 297 9.16 18.30 7.82
CA GLY A 297 10.48 18.91 7.68
C GLY A 297 11.63 17.90 7.65
N TYR A 298 11.38 16.65 7.24
CA TYR A 298 12.49 15.72 6.97
C TYR A 298 13.28 16.18 5.74
N SER A 299 14.61 16.09 5.83
CA SER A 299 15.46 16.36 4.67
C SER A 299 15.28 15.29 3.59
N SER A 300 15.54 15.68 2.34
CA SER A 300 15.52 14.79 1.17
C SER A 300 16.29 13.48 1.40
N LYS A 301 17.45 13.55 2.07
CA LYS A 301 18.28 12.38 2.39
C LYS A 301 17.63 11.45 3.43
N GLU A 302 16.98 12.02 4.44
CA GLU A 302 16.28 11.24 5.46
C GLU A 302 15.06 10.53 4.85
N ILE A 303 14.29 11.22 4.00
CA ILE A 303 13.16 10.63 3.28
C ILE A 303 13.63 9.53 2.33
N GLN A 304 14.70 9.78 1.57
CA GLN A 304 15.30 8.80 0.67
C GLN A 304 15.70 7.53 1.42
N HIS A 305 16.34 7.69 2.58
CA HIS A 305 16.70 6.59 3.46
C HIS A 305 15.45 5.86 3.96
N ARG A 306 14.52 6.54 4.64
CA ARG A 306 13.30 5.93 5.22
C ARG A 306 12.46 5.16 4.19
N ALA A 307 12.27 5.76 3.01
CA ALA A 307 11.46 5.16 1.96
C ALA A 307 12.21 4.01 1.23
N GLY A 308 13.52 3.87 1.39
CA GLY A 308 14.33 2.86 0.69
C GLY A 308 14.52 3.17 -0.80
N TRP A 309 14.75 4.44 -1.15
CA TRP A 309 15.04 4.86 -2.53
C TRP A 309 16.54 4.78 -2.82
N LYS A 310 16.90 4.15 -3.95
CA LYS A 310 18.28 4.18 -4.48
C LYS A 310 18.54 5.41 -5.36
N ASP A 311 17.49 5.89 -6.03
CA ASP A 311 17.56 6.99 -6.99
C ASP A 311 17.02 8.29 -6.36
N PRO A 312 17.83 9.35 -6.23
CA PRO A 312 17.40 10.64 -5.70
C PRO A 312 16.30 11.31 -6.53
N SER A 313 16.22 11.07 -7.85
CA SER A 313 15.22 11.68 -8.74
C SER A 313 13.78 11.32 -8.38
N MET A 314 13.59 10.31 -7.51
CA MET A 314 12.27 9.95 -7.01
C MET A 314 11.60 11.08 -6.20
N LEU A 315 12.39 12.01 -5.65
CA LEU A 315 11.89 13.19 -4.95
C LEU A 315 11.41 14.31 -5.87
N GLU A 316 11.85 14.35 -7.13
CA GLU A 316 11.45 15.38 -8.11
C GLU A 316 9.92 15.49 -8.26
N ARG A 317 9.20 14.39 -7.99
CA ARG A 317 7.73 14.32 -8.05
C ARG A 317 7.02 15.16 -6.99
N TYR A 318 7.73 15.58 -5.94
CA TYR A 318 7.20 16.32 -4.79
C TYR A 318 7.75 17.74 -4.69
N GLU A 319 8.50 18.21 -5.69
CA GLU A 319 9.11 19.56 -5.69
C GLU A 319 8.09 20.67 -5.40
N HIS A 320 6.86 20.53 -5.91
CA HIS A 320 5.79 21.49 -5.63
C HIS A 320 5.33 21.48 -4.17
N VAL A 321 5.25 20.30 -3.52
CA VAL A 321 4.92 20.21 -2.09
C VAL A 321 6.01 20.86 -1.26
N GLU A 322 7.27 20.59 -1.60
CA GLU A 322 8.42 21.17 -0.92
C GLU A 322 8.47 22.70 -1.09
N ALA A 323 8.15 23.20 -2.29
CA ALA A 323 8.04 24.63 -2.56
C ALA A 323 6.90 25.29 -1.78
N ASP A 324 5.72 24.67 -1.73
CA ASP A 324 4.57 25.16 -0.97
C ASP A 324 4.89 25.25 0.52
N GLU A 325 5.51 24.21 1.10
CA GLU A 325 5.93 24.20 2.50
C GLU A 325 6.99 25.27 2.78
N MET A 326 8.00 25.38 1.92
CA MET A 326 9.04 26.40 2.05
C MET A 326 8.44 27.82 2.03
N ASN A 327 7.46 28.08 1.17
CA ASN A 327 6.77 29.36 1.12
C ASN A 327 5.97 29.64 2.40
N THR A 328 5.28 28.64 2.95
CA THR A 328 4.59 28.75 4.24
C THR A 328 5.56 29.10 5.36
N GLN A 329 6.69 28.39 5.46
CA GLN A 329 7.72 28.65 6.48
C GLN A 329 8.37 30.04 6.34
N ILE A 330 8.59 30.51 5.11
CA ILE A 330 9.04 31.89 4.83
C ILE A 330 7.99 32.89 5.33
N GLY A 331 6.71 32.62 5.08
CA GLY A 331 5.59 33.46 5.55
C GLY A 331 5.51 33.55 7.07
N VAL A 332 5.65 32.40 7.75
CA VAL A 332 5.73 32.31 9.21
C VAL A 332 6.91 33.12 9.75
N SER A 333 8.10 32.89 9.19
CA SER A 333 9.33 33.58 9.60
C SER A 333 9.28 35.09 9.36
N ALA A 334 8.54 35.53 8.33
CA ALA A 334 8.31 36.93 8.02
C ALA A 334 7.17 37.56 8.84
N GLY A 335 6.46 36.78 9.66
CA GLY A 335 5.33 37.23 10.48
C GLY A 335 4.09 37.62 9.65
N ILE A 336 3.96 37.07 8.45
CA ILE A 336 2.81 37.31 7.55
C ILE A 336 1.83 36.14 7.51
N VAL A 337 2.25 34.98 8.03
CA VAL A 337 1.43 33.79 8.25
C VAL A 337 1.56 33.44 9.74
N ASP A 338 0.46 33.10 10.39
CA ASP A 338 0.50 32.63 11.78
C ASP A 338 1.22 31.27 11.87
N GLU A 339 1.95 31.01 12.95
CA GLU A 339 2.46 29.67 13.23
C GLU A 339 1.28 28.71 13.39
N ASP A 340 1.02 27.91 12.37
CA ASP A 340 0.07 26.80 12.47
C ASP A 340 0.69 25.64 13.27
N GLU A 341 -0.11 24.91 14.05
CA GLU A 341 0.30 23.68 14.74
C GLU A 341 0.37 22.51 13.74
N GLY A 342 1.09 22.70 12.63
CA GLY A 342 1.22 21.72 11.55
C GLY A 342 1.85 20.39 11.99
N GLU A 343 2.01 19.46 11.05
CA GLU A 343 2.55 18.12 11.30
C GLU A 343 3.98 18.22 11.89
N SER A 344 4.11 17.97 13.20
CA SER A 344 5.39 18.07 13.90
C SER A 344 6.18 16.76 13.86
N ARG A 345 7.44 16.83 13.43
CA ARG A 345 8.38 15.70 13.50
C ARG A 345 8.66 15.20 14.92
N LYS A 346 8.53 16.06 15.94
CA LYS A 346 8.85 15.66 17.33
C LYS A 346 7.69 14.91 17.95
N ARG A 347 7.93 13.65 18.34
CA ARG A 347 6.94 12.82 19.03
C ARG A 347 6.99 13.07 20.54
N ALA A 348 5.83 13.33 21.13
CA ALA A 348 5.68 13.38 22.58
C ALA A 348 5.71 11.95 23.16
N ARG A 349 5.96 11.85 24.47
CA ARG A 349 5.78 10.58 25.20
C ARG A 349 4.55 10.66 26.06
N CYS A 350 3.80 9.57 26.14
CA CYS A 350 2.69 9.42 27.07
C CYS A 350 3.17 9.69 28.51
N GLY A 351 2.53 10.62 29.21
CA GLY A 351 2.86 10.94 30.60
C GLY A 351 2.67 9.77 31.57
N THR A 352 1.86 8.78 31.20
CA THR A 352 1.55 7.61 32.03
C THR A 352 2.44 6.42 31.71
N CYS A 353 2.45 5.96 30.45
CA CYS A 353 3.13 4.71 30.07
C CYS A 353 4.39 4.91 29.21
N ARG A 354 4.75 6.16 28.92
CA ARG A 354 5.92 6.59 28.12
C ARG A 354 5.98 6.12 26.67
N GLU A 355 4.89 5.53 26.16
CA GLU A 355 4.74 5.21 24.74
C GLU A 355 4.96 6.46 23.89
N VAL A 356 5.66 6.31 22.77
CA VAL A 356 5.82 7.39 21.78
C VAL A 356 4.45 7.63 21.15
N LEU A 357 4.04 8.90 21.14
CA LEU A 357 2.75 9.31 20.62
C LEU A 357 2.93 9.87 19.22
N ASP A 358 2.11 9.39 18.29
CA ASP A 358 1.88 10.08 17.02
C ASP A 358 1.39 11.51 17.32
N PRO A 359 1.81 12.55 16.57
CA PRO A 359 1.43 13.93 16.85
C PRO A 359 -0.08 14.16 16.80
N SER A 360 -0.81 13.37 16.00
CA SER A 360 -2.26 13.45 15.90
C SER A 360 -2.99 12.55 16.91
N ALA A 361 -2.27 11.84 17.80
CA ALA A 361 -2.89 10.94 18.75
C ALA A 361 -3.67 11.71 19.81
N GLU A 362 -4.99 11.51 19.86
CA GLU A 362 -5.85 12.03 20.94
C GLU A 362 -5.77 11.17 22.21
N TYR A 363 -5.56 9.87 22.04
CA TYR A 363 -5.45 8.87 23.10
C TYR A 363 -4.17 8.07 22.93
N CYS A 364 -3.54 7.69 24.03
CA CYS A 364 -2.37 6.83 23.99
C CYS A 364 -2.76 5.45 23.43
N PRO A 365 -2.11 4.96 22.36
CA PRO A 365 -2.47 3.68 21.75
C PRO A 365 -2.13 2.48 22.65
N LYS A 366 -1.28 2.66 23.67
CA LYS A 366 -0.87 1.60 24.60
C LYS A 366 -1.72 1.52 25.86
N CYS A 367 -2.03 2.64 26.51
CA CYS A 367 -2.75 2.65 27.80
C CYS A 367 -4.11 3.35 27.75
N GLY A 368 -4.53 3.87 26.60
CA GLY A 368 -5.84 4.50 26.41
C GLY A 368 -6.02 5.84 27.14
N VAL A 369 -4.98 6.36 27.81
CA VAL A 369 -5.10 7.66 28.50
C VAL A 369 -5.27 8.78 27.46
N PRO A 370 -6.19 9.75 27.66
CA PRO A 370 -6.28 10.92 26.80
C PRO A 370 -5.02 11.78 26.94
N VAL A 371 -4.42 12.14 25.80
CA VAL A 371 -3.15 12.88 25.76
C VAL A 371 -3.31 14.32 25.31
N THR A 372 -4.41 14.67 24.63
CA THR A 372 -4.77 16.05 24.29
C THR A 372 -5.77 16.65 25.30
N PRO A 373 -5.80 17.98 25.48
CA PRO A 373 -6.79 18.64 26.33
C PRO A 373 -8.23 18.32 25.92
N GLU A 374 -8.49 18.22 24.62
CA GLU A 374 -9.81 17.92 24.08
C GLU A 374 -10.24 16.47 24.38
N ALA A 375 -9.35 15.49 24.19
CA ALA A 375 -9.62 14.10 24.56
C ALA A 375 -9.87 13.94 26.06
N ARG A 376 -9.19 14.72 26.91
CA ARG A 376 -9.45 14.74 28.36
C ARG A 376 -10.86 15.24 28.65
N ARG A 377 -11.26 16.36 28.04
CA ARG A 377 -12.63 16.90 28.18
C ARG A 377 -13.69 15.91 27.70
N ARG A 378 -13.47 15.24 26.55
CA ARG A 378 -14.38 14.20 26.05
C ARG A 378 -14.55 13.06 27.06
N ARG A 379 -13.44 12.56 27.62
CA ARG A 379 -13.47 11.48 28.62
C ARG A 379 -14.14 11.91 29.92
N GLU A 380 -13.80 13.07 30.46
CA GLU A 380 -14.44 13.63 31.66
C GLU A 380 -15.94 13.84 31.45
N GLY A 381 -16.34 14.36 30.28
CA GLY A 381 -17.75 14.50 29.90
C GLY A 381 -18.50 13.16 29.86
N ALA A 382 -17.89 12.13 29.27
CA ALA A 382 -18.46 10.79 29.24
C ALA A 382 -18.58 10.17 30.65
N GLU A 383 -17.56 10.32 31.50
CA GLU A 383 -17.58 9.84 32.89
C GLU A 383 -18.64 10.58 33.74
N ASN A 384 -18.81 11.89 33.54
CA ASN A 384 -19.86 12.68 34.18
C ASN A 384 -21.25 12.24 33.74
N LEU A 385 -21.49 12.12 32.44
CA LEU A 385 -22.78 11.67 31.89
C LEU A 385 -23.12 10.25 32.37
N ARG A 386 -22.14 9.34 32.37
CA ARG A 386 -22.31 7.99 32.94
C ARG A 386 -22.73 8.05 34.41
N SER A 387 -22.12 8.94 35.19
CA SER A 387 -22.43 9.11 36.61
C SER A 387 -23.83 9.66 36.82
N GLU A 388 -24.27 10.62 36.00
CA GLU A 388 -25.64 11.16 36.02
C GLU A 388 -26.69 10.09 35.66
N ILE A 389 -26.43 9.32 34.60
CA ILE A 389 -27.30 8.20 34.20
C ILE A 389 -27.39 7.16 35.33
N ALA A 390 -26.25 6.79 35.93
CA ALA A 390 -26.22 5.83 37.03
C ALA A 390 -26.95 6.35 38.29
N GLN A 391 -26.82 7.64 38.62
CA GLN A 391 -27.55 8.25 39.74
C GLN A 391 -29.05 8.25 39.50
N THR A 392 -29.50 8.60 38.28
CA THR A 392 -30.92 8.58 37.89
C THR A 392 -31.50 7.17 38.03
N ALA A 393 -30.77 6.15 37.56
CA ALA A 393 -31.16 4.76 37.69
C ALA A 393 -31.24 4.26 39.15
N LEU A 394 -30.45 4.86 40.06
CA LEU A 394 -30.45 4.52 41.48
C LEU A 394 -31.50 5.29 42.29
N SER A 395 -31.90 6.48 41.86
CA SER A 395 -32.91 7.32 42.54
C SER A 395 -34.35 6.94 42.22
N GLU A 396 -34.59 6.31 41.07
CA GLU A 396 -35.90 5.91 40.61
C GLU A 396 -36.25 4.49 41.11
N THR A 397 -37.13 4.41 42.11
CA THR A 397 -37.52 3.13 42.72
C THR A 397 -38.45 2.26 41.86
N GLU A 398 -39.11 2.84 40.84
CA GLU A 398 -40.06 2.15 39.95
C GLU A 398 -39.92 2.59 38.48
N LEU A 399 -38.73 2.45 37.90
CA LEU A 399 -38.58 2.64 36.44
C LEU A 399 -39.43 1.64 35.66
N ALA A 400 -40.20 2.11 34.68
CA ALA A 400 -40.89 1.27 33.71
C ALA A 400 -39.89 0.53 32.81
N ALA A 401 -40.34 -0.53 32.13
CA ALA A 401 -39.45 -1.41 31.36
C ALA A 401 -38.77 -0.68 30.19
N ASP A 402 -39.49 0.21 29.53
CA ASP A 402 -39.03 1.09 28.45
C ASP A 402 -38.03 2.15 28.92
N GLU A 403 -38.23 2.72 30.11
CA GLU A 403 -37.28 3.67 30.72
C GLU A 403 -35.95 2.99 31.09
N ARG A 404 -36.02 1.76 31.61
CA ARG A 404 -34.81 0.95 31.88
C ARG A 404 -34.07 0.58 30.61
N GLU A 405 -34.80 0.26 29.54
CA GLU A 405 -34.22 -0.03 28.23
C GLU A 405 -33.56 1.23 27.63
N GLY A 406 -34.18 2.39 27.76
CA GLY A 406 -33.61 3.68 27.38
C GLY A 406 -32.33 4.03 28.15
N LEU A 407 -32.35 3.94 29.48
CA LEU A 407 -31.17 4.16 30.33
C LEU A 407 -30.03 3.20 29.98
N ARG A 408 -30.34 1.94 29.71
CA ARG A 408 -29.37 0.93 29.28
C ARG A 408 -28.78 1.27 27.91
N ALA A 409 -29.61 1.67 26.94
CA ALA A 409 -29.14 2.11 25.62
C ALA A 409 -28.25 3.36 25.73
N MET A 410 -28.54 4.29 26.64
CA MET A 410 -27.69 5.46 26.90
C MET A 410 -26.36 5.07 27.54
N LEU A 411 -26.36 4.15 28.52
CA LEU A 411 -25.10 3.62 29.11
C LEU A 411 -24.26 2.90 28.07
N ASP A 412 -24.88 2.05 27.24
CA ASP A 412 -24.21 1.33 26.16
C ASP A 412 -23.65 2.31 25.11
N ALA A 413 -24.34 3.43 24.84
CA ALA A 413 -23.86 4.47 23.94
C ALA A 413 -22.70 5.31 24.52
N VAL A 414 -22.65 5.50 25.84
CA VAL A 414 -21.51 6.18 26.51
C VAL A 414 -20.27 5.27 26.57
N ASP A 415 -20.49 3.95 26.71
CA ASP A 415 -19.42 2.95 26.68
C ASP A 415 -18.97 2.60 25.25
N ASP A 416 -19.68 3.07 24.21
CA ASP A 416 -19.30 3.02 22.79
C ASP A 416 -18.91 4.42 22.25
N PRO A 417 -17.59 4.74 22.15
CA PRO A 417 -17.11 6.03 21.68
C PRO A 417 -17.59 6.43 20.28
N GLN A 418 -17.97 5.47 19.42
CA GLN A 418 -18.46 5.73 18.07
C GLN A 418 -19.94 6.15 18.04
N ALA A 419 -20.76 5.62 18.96
CA ALA A 419 -22.17 5.98 19.09
C ALA A 419 -22.34 7.38 19.71
N PHE A 420 -21.53 7.70 20.72
CA PHE A 420 -21.55 9.00 21.40
C PHE A 420 -21.19 10.16 20.46
N ALA A 421 -20.13 10.02 19.64
CA ALA A 421 -19.71 11.06 18.70
C ALA A 421 -20.81 11.45 17.69
N LYS A 422 -21.60 10.47 17.21
CA LYS A 422 -22.73 10.71 16.29
C LYS A 422 -23.92 11.42 16.93
N GLN A 423 -24.17 11.21 18.22
CA GLN A 423 -25.26 11.88 18.93
C GLN A 423 -24.91 13.34 19.28
N VAL A 424 -23.63 13.63 19.54
CA VAL A 424 -23.17 14.99 19.87
C VAL A 424 -23.18 15.90 18.63
N GLU A 425 -22.89 15.39 17.43
CA GLU A 425 -23.02 16.16 16.17
C GLU A 425 -24.47 16.53 15.82
N GLY A 426 -25.46 15.74 16.28
CA GLY A 426 -26.89 16.05 16.08
C GLY A 426 -27.48 17.06 17.08
N LEU A 427 -26.69 17.52 18.05
CA LEU A 427 -27.10 18.44 19.11
C LEU A 427 -26.39 19.81 19.04
N ALA A 428 -25.62 20.08 17.98
CA ALA A 428 -25.14 21.43 17.73
C ALA A 428 -26.36 22.35 17.53
N PRO A 429 -26.54 23.39 18.35
CA PRO A 429 -27.58 24.37 18.09
C PRO A 429 -27.30 25.05 16.75
N ASP A 430 -28.32 25.16 15.89
CA ASP A 430 -28.26 25.98 14.69
C ASP A 430 -27.84 27.41 15.10
N GLU A 431 -26.68 27.87 14.62
CA GLU A 431 -26.31 29.30 14.61
C GLU A 431 -26.93 30.02 13.41
#